data_AF-A0A1L6ZD87-F1
#
_entry.id   AF-A0A1L6ZD87-F1
#
_cell.length_a   1.000
_cell.length_b   1.000
_cell.length_c   1.000
_cell.angle_alpha   90.00
_cell.angle_beta   90.00
_cell.angle_gamma   90.00
#
_symmetry.space_group_name_H-M   'P 1'
#
loop_
_entity.id
_entity.type
_entity.pdbx_description
1 polymer ?
#
loop_
_entity_poly.entity_id
_entity_poly.type
_entity_poly.pdbx_seq_one_letter_code
_entity_poly.pdbx_strand_id
1 'polypeptide(L)'
;MNLNNFLKTDREKADRLIKSTQFLVNELLSGAIKDQDFDGCIEIAGSVISSCEDLKRMEIPSDKLIDLQSITTRLITKEYSIETIKKPISGN
;
A
#
# COMPACT_ATOMS: atom_id res chain seq x y z
N MET A 1 -4.21 -10.60 -4.10
CA MET A 1 -3.61 -9.60 -3.20
C MET A 1 -4.69 -8.94 -2.38
N ASN A 2 -4.48 -8.67 -1.09
CA ASN A 2 -5.51 -8.11 -0.20
C ASN A 2 -5.40 -6.58 -0.15
N LEU A 3 -6.33 -5.87 -0.81
CA LEU A 3 -6.36 -4.39 -0.81
C LEU A 3 -6.56 -3.79 0.59
N ASN A 4 -6.92 -4.59 1.60
CA ASN A 4 -6.99 -4.12 2.98
C ASN A 4 -5.62 -3.83 3.61
N ASN A 5 -4.52 -4.25 2.97
CA ASN A 5 -3.16 -3.90 3.39
C ASN A 5 -2.78 -2.44 3.02
N PHE A 6 -3.65 -1.73 2.31
CA PHE A 6 -3.46 -0.35 1.90
C PHE A 6 -4.41 0.59 2.64
N LEU A 7 -3.94 1.82 2.90
CA LEU A 7 -4.78 2.91 3.41
C LEU A 7 -5.97 3.10 2.46
N LYS A 8 -7.15 3.44 3.01
CA LYS A 8 -8.35 3.68 2.18
C LYS A 8 -8.10 4.71 1.08
N THR A 9 -7.31 5.74 1.35
CA THR A 9 -6.92 6.78 0.39
C THR A 9 -6.04 6.26 -0.74
N ASP A 10 -5.27 5.21 -0.49
CA ASP A 10 -4.27 4.70 -1.42
C ASP A 10 -4.74 3.47 -2.19
N ARG A 11 -5.85 2.84 -1.76
CA ARG A 11 -6.41 1.64 -2.40
C ARG A 11 -6.67 1.79 -3.88
N GLU A 12 -7.25 2.91 -4.30
CA GLU A 12 -7.53 3.15 -5.72
C GLU A 12 -6.23 3.29 -6.54
N LYS A 13 -5.23 3.98 -5.97
CA LYS A 13 -3.91 4.11 -6.59
C LYS A 13 -3.22 2.75 -6.68
N ALA A 14 -3.26 1.95 -5.61
CA ALA A 14 -2.70 0.61 -5.57
C ALA A 14 -3.39 -0.32 -6.58
N ASP A 15 -4.71 -0.30 -6.69
CA ASP A 15 -5.47 -1.09 -7.67
C ASP A 15 -5.08 -0.74 -9.11
N ARG A 16 -4.98 0.57 -9.43
CA ARG A 16 -4.54 1.02 -10.74
C ARG A 16 -3.11 0.58 -11.06
N LEU A 17 -2.20 0.70 -10.09
CA LEU A 17 -0.81 0.31 -10.26
C LEU A 17 -0.65 -1.22 -10.42
N ILE A 18 -1.44 -2.01 -9.71
CA ILE A 18 -1.50 -3.47 -9.88
C ILE A 18 -1.97 -3.84 -11.29
N LYS A 19 -3.08 -3.24 -11.76
CA LYS A 19 -3.60 -3.48 -13.12
C LYS A 19 -2.58 -3.10 -14.20
N SER A 20 -1.91 -1.96 -14.02
CA SER A 20 -0.84 -1.53 -14.91
C SER A 20 0.33 -2.51 -14.91
N THR A 21 0.77 -2.98 -13.74
CA THR A 21 1.85 -3.97 -13.61
C THR A 21 1.48 -5.29 -14.29
N GLN A 22 0.22 -5.74 -14.14
CA GLN A 22 -0.28 -6.94 -14.82
C GLN A 22 -0.25 -6.78 -16.35
N PHE A 23 -0.63 -5.61 -16.88
CA PHE A 23 -0.53 -5.33 -18.30
C PHE A 23 0.92 -5.36 -18.80
N LEU A 24 1.85 -4.75 -18.07
CA LEU A 24 3.29 -4.79 -18.40
C LEU A 24 3.81 -6.23 -18.53
N VAL A 25 3.43 -7.09 -17.59
CA VAL A 25 3.88 -8.50 -17.57
C VAL A 25 3.19 -9.34 -18.65
N ASN A 26 1.86 -9.27 -18.72
CA ASN A 26 1.08 -10.19 -19.55
C ASN A 26 1.09 -9.83 -21.03
N GLU A 27 1.08 -8.54 -21.34
CA GLU A 27 0.98 -8.06 -22.72
C GLU A 27 2.37 -7.68 -23.24
N LEU A 28 3.05 -6.73 -22.58
CA LEU A 28 4.28 -6.15 -23.12
C LEU A 28 5.48 -7.09 -23.00
N LEU A 29 5.75 -7.61 -21.80
CA LEU A 29 6.91 -8.49 -21.60
C LEU A 29 6.76 -9.79 -22.38
N SER A 30 5.55 -10.36 -22.40
CA SER A 30 5.21 -11.53 -23.21
C SER A 30 5.41 -11.27 -24.71
N GLY A 31 5.02 -10.08 -25.20
CA GLY A 31 5.26 -9.66 -26.58
C GLY A 31 6.74 -9.54 -26.90
N ALA A 32 7.51 -8.81 -26.09
CA ALA A 32 8.94 -8.61 -26.28
C ALA A 32 9.72 -9.94 -26.30
N ILE A 33 9.33 -10.92 -25.45
CA ILE A 33 9.91 -12.27 -25.48
C ILE A 33 9.65 -12.98 -26.82
N LYS A 34 8.42 -12.89 -27.35
CA LYS A 34 8.05 -13.52 -28.63
C LYS A 34 8.81 -12.89 -29.80
N ASP A 35 8.98 -11.58 -29.74
CA ASP A 35 9.67 -10.79 -30.77
C ASP A 35 11.20 -10.85 -30.63
N GLN A 36 11.71 -11.54 -29.59
CA GLN A 36 13.14 -11.61 -29.24
C GLN A 36 13.77 -10.23 -29.01
N ASP A 37 12.95 -9.26 -28.58
CA ASP A 37 13.39 -7.93 -28.18
C ASP A 37 13.87 -7.96 -26.73
N PHE A 38 15.14 -8.35 -26.54
CA PHE A 38 15.73 -8.47 -25.22
C PHE A 38 15.97 -7.11 -24.54
N ASP A 39 16.22 -6.05 -25.30
CA ASP A 39 16.35 -4.70 -24.75
C ASP A 39 15.00 -4.22 -24.20
N GLY A 40 13.92 -4.42 -24.96
CA GLY A 40 12.55 -4.18 -24.51
C GLY A 40 12.19 -5.02 -23.28
N CYS A 41 12.62 -6.29 -23.22
CA CYS A 41 12.42 -7.13 -22.03
C CYS A 41 13.06 -6.52 -20.78
N ILE A 42 14.29 -6.02 -20.88
CA ILE A 42 15.01 -5.40 -19.75
C ILE A 42 14.31 -4.12 -19.30
N GLU A 43 13.89 -3.27 -20.24
CA GLU A 43 13.19 -2.02 -19.93
C GLU A 43 11.85 -2.29 -19.23
N ILE A 44 11.06 -3.22 -19.75
CA ILE A 44 9.76 -3.60 -19.17
C ILE A 44 9.97 -4.21 -17.78
N ALA A 45 10.97 -5.08 -17.61
CA ALA A 45 11.31 -5.65 -16.31
C ALA A 45 11.70 -4.56 -15.29
N GLY A 46 12.47 -3.55 -15.70
CA GLY A 46 12.78 -2.38 -14.86
C GLY A 46 11.52 -1.65 -14.40
N SER A 47 10.56 -1.44 -15.31
CA SER A 47 9.28 -0.79 -15.01
C SER A 47 8.42 -1.62 -14.04
N VAL A 48 8.41 -2.95 -14.19
CA VAL A 48 7.72 -3.88 -13.29
C VAL A 48 8.36 -3.84 -11.89
N ILE A 49 9.70 -3.85 -11.82
CA ILE A 49 10.43 -3.73 -10.55
C ILE A 49 10.05 -2.44 -9.83
N SER A 50 10.10 -1.30 -10.53
CA SER A 50 9.72 0.00 -9.93
C SER A 50 8.28 0.01 -9.43
N SER A 51 7.34 -0.57 -10.19
CA SER A 51 5.93 -0.65 -9.78
C SER A 51 5.73 -1.51 -8.53
N CYS A 52 6.44 -2.64 -8.45
CA CYS A 52 6.42 -3.51 -7.27
C CYS A 52 7.02 -2.84 -6.03
N GLU A 53 8.11 -2.08 -6.20
CA GLU A 53 8.68 -1.29 -5.10
C GLU A 53 7.71 -0.23 -4.58
N ASP A 54 7.02 0.46 -5.48
CA ASP A 54 6.01 1.45 -5.12
C ASP A 54 4.83 0.82 -4.38
N LEU A 55 4.34 -0.33 -4.83
CA LEU A 55 3.32 -1.09 -4.11
C LEU A 55 3.79 -1.50 -2.71
N LYS A 56 5.04 -1.95 -2.59
CA LYS A 56 5.64 -2.31 -1.29
C LYS A 56 5.78 -1.11 -0.36
N ARG A 57 6.05 0.09 -0.89
CA ARG A 57 6.09 1.34 -0.11
C ARG A 57 4.70 1.79 0.36
N MET A 58 3.67 1.53 -0.45
CA MET A 58 2.27 1.87 -0.14
C MET A 58 1.60 0.85 0.78
N GLU A 59 2.09 -0.39 0.82
CA GLU A 59 1.63 -1.40 1.76
C GLU A 59 1.95 -0.93 3.17
N ILE A 60 0.91 -0.71 3.99
CA ILE A 60 1.11 -0.38 5.40
C ILE A 60 1.62 -1.66 6.05
N PRO A 61 2.78 -1.64 6.74
CA PRO A 61 3.16 -2.75 7.60
C PRO A 61 2.03 -2.95 8.62
N SER A 62 1.50 -4.17 8.75
CA SER A 62 0.42 -4.48 9.71
C SER A 62 0.81 -4.10 11.15
N ASP A 63 2.11 -4.03 11.42
CA ASP A 63 2.81 -3.56 12.61
C ASP A 63 2.90 -2.03 12.77
N LYS A 64 2.59 -1.24 11.74
CA LYS A 64 2.51 0.23 11.77
C LYS A 64 1.09 0.78 11.75
N LEU A 65 0.07 -0.07 11.67
CA LEU A 65 -1.26 0.33 12.08
C LEU A 65 -1.16 0.70 13.55
N ILE A 66 -1.33 1.98 13.85
CA ILE A 66 -1.36 2.49 15.22
C ILE A 66 -2.42 1.69 15.97
N ASP A 67 -1.97 0.74 16.78
CA ASP A 67 -2.82 0.11 17.76
C ASP A 67 -3.03 1.12 18.88
N LEU A 68 -4.22 1.73 18.88
CA LEU A 68 -4.64 2.67 19.91
C LEU A 68 -4.51 2.06 21.32
N GLN A 69 -4.63 0.73 21.47
CA GLN A 69 -4.40 0.06 22.74
C GLN A 69 -2.93 0.13 23.15
N SER A 70 -2.00 -0.15 22.23
CA SER A 70 -0.55 -0.01 22.49
C SER A 70 -0.15 1.43 22.86
N ILE A 71 -0.73 2.44 22.20
CA ILE A 71 -0.45 3.85 22.50
C ILE A 71 -1.01 4.21 23.87
N THR A 72 -2.24 3.81 24.16
CA THR A 72 -2.88 4.08 25.46
C THR A 72 -2.08 3.45 26.60
N THR A 73 -1.64 2.20 26.43
CA THR A 73 -0.80 1.49 27.40
C THR A 73 0.53 2.20 27.64
N ARG A 74 1.19 2.69 26.59
CA ARG A 74 2.46 3.45 26.67
C ARG A 74 2.32 4.80 27.38
N LEU A 75 1.16 5.44 27.26
CA LEU A 75 0.90 6.72 27.90
C LEU A 75 0.52 6.55 29.37
N ILE A 76 -0.29 5.53 29.70
CA ILE A 76 -0.61 5.15 31.09
C ILE A 76 0.67 4.77 31.85
N THR A 77 1.57 3.99 31.24
CA THR A 77 2.86 3.62 31.85
C THR A 77 3.80 4.80 32.07
N LYS A 78 3.56 5.94 31.41
CA LYS A 78 4.27 7.21 31.63
C LYS A 78 3.50 8.16 32.57
N GLU A 79 2.50 7.64 33.29
CA GLU A 79 1.67 8.38 34.25
C GLU A 79 0.85 9.52 33.64
N TYR A 80 0.62 9.50 32.32
CA TYR A 80 -0.32 10.43 31.70
C TYR A 80 -1.77 9.99 31.98
N SER A 81 -2.59 10.92 32.46
CA SER A 81 -4.04 10.72 32.58
C SER A 81 -4.69 10.79 31.20
N ILE A 82 -5.27 9.66 30.77
CA ILE A 82 -6.03 9.55 29.52
C ILE A 82 -7.50 9.35 29.86
N GLU A 83 -8.36 10.20 29.31
CA GLU A 83 -9.80 10.03 29.36
C GLU A 83 -10.38 9.99 27.95
N THR A 84 -11.32 9.08 27.72
CA THR A 84 -12.04 8.98 26.45
C THR A 84 -13.11 10.05 26.38
N ILE A 85 -12.90 11.07 25.57
CA ILE A 85 -13.90 12.12 25.34
C ILE A 85 -14.88 11.66 24.26
N LYS A 86 -16.17 11.56 24.59
CA LYS A 86 -17.23 11.38 23.59
C LYS A 86 -17.46 12.70 22.86
N LYS A 87 -17.62 12.65 21.53
CA LYS A 87 -17.97 13.84 20.73
C LYS A 87 -19.23 14.50 21.33
N PRO A 88 -19.24 15.82 21.59
CA PRO A 88 -20.43 16.50 22.05
C PRO A 88 -21.54 16.30 21.03
N ILE A 89 -22.71 15.86 21.52
CA ILE A 89 -23.92 15.76 20.73
C ILE A 89 -24.33 17.20 20.44
N SER A 90 -24.04 17.70 19.24
CA SER A 90 -24.59 18.99 18.80
C SER A 90 -26.09 18.82 18.67
N GLY A 91 -26.85 19.41 19.58
CA GLY A 91 -28.30 19.51 19.48
C GLY A 91 -28.67 20.33 18.25
N ASN A 92 -29.80 19.96 17.63
CA ASN A 92 -30.39 20.52 16.41
C ASN A 92 -30.47 22.05 16.36
#